data_AF-A0A9Q0ZYW9-F1
#
_entry.id   AF-A0A9Q0ZYW9-F1
#
_cell.length_a   1.000
_cell.length_b   1.000
_cell.length_c   1.000
_cell.angle_alpha   90.00
_cell.angle_beta   90.00
_cell.angle_gamma   90.00
#
_symmetry.space_group_name_H-M   'P 1'
#
loop_
_entity.id
_entity.type
_entity.pdbx_description
1 polymer ?
#
loop_
_entity_poly.entity_id
_entity_poly.type
_entity_poly.pdbx_seq_one_letter_code
_entity_poly.pdbx_strand_id
1 'polypeptide(L)'
;MSPTPAPPVVTPSTPIYKPPVKTPPPAPPVKPPTPAPPVHKPPTPPPPTGPPTPLPPVKPPGPAPPAYKPPSPSPPPGPPTPLPPVKPPTTGPMPPPVRTRQDCTPLCDQRCKLHSRKKLCARACMTCCDRCKCVPPGTYGNREKCGKCYTDMTTRRNKPKCP
;
A
#
# COMPACT_ATOMS: atom_id res chain seq x y z
N MET A 1 -41.62 61.48 22.09
CA MET A 1 -41.39 60.67 23.30
C MET A 1 -41.55 59.22 22.90
N SER A 2 -40.48 58.58 22.46
CA SER A 2 -40.52 57.20 21.93
C SER A 2 -40.32 56.21 23.08
N PRO A 3 -41.14 55.15 23.21
CA PRO A 3 -40.92 54.15 24.24
C PRO A 3 -39.74 53.25 23.87
N THR A 4 -38.75 53.19 24.75
CA THR A 4 -37.60 52.29 24.67
C THR A 4 -38.07 50.83 24.82
N PRO A 5 -37.64 49.88 23.96
CA PRO A 5 -37.93 48.47 24.15
C PRO A 5 -37.11 47.90 25.33
N ALA A 6 -37.78 47.16 26.21
CA ALA A 6 -37.18 46.47 27.35
C ALA A 6 -36.22 45.34 26.90
N PRO A 7 -35.14 45.05 27.66
CA PRO A 7 -34.20 43.98 27.31
C PRO A 7 -34.81 42.59 27.52
N PRO A 8 -34.39 41.58 26.73
CA PRO A 8 -34.89 40.22 26.85
C PRO A 8 -34.40 39.57 28.15
N VAL A 9 -35.34 38.95 28.87
CA VAL A 9 -35.09 38.16 30.08
C VAL A 9 -34.39 36.86 29.68
N VAL A 10 -33.12 36.70 30.07
CA VAL A 10 -32.36 35.46 29.89
C VAL A 10 -32.70 34.52 31.04
N THR A 11 -33.47 33.47 30.75
CA THR A 11 -33.68 32.35 31.68
C THR A 11 -32.44 31.46 31.74
N PRO A 12 -31.89 31.15 32.92
CA PRO A 12 -30.76 30.22 33.04
C PRO A 12 -31.19 28.78 32.81
N SER A 13 -30.62 28.13 31.80
CA SER A 13 -30.77 26.69 31.56
C SER A 13 -30.16 25.88 32.70
N THR A 14 -30.98 25.05 33.34
CA THR A 14 -30.54 24.12 34.40
C THR A 14 -29.54 23.10 33.85
N PRO A 15 -28.42 22.82 34.56
CA PRO A 15 -27.47 21.79 34.12
C PRO A 15 -28.06 20.39 34.32
N ILE A 16 -28.14 19.62 33.23
CA ILE A 16 -28.54 18.21 33.24
C ILE A 16 -27.42 17.38 33.89
N TYR A 17 -27.67 16.93 35.13
CA TYR A 17 -26.78 16.00 35.82
C TYR A 17 -26.93 14.60 35.23
N LYS A 18 -25.92 14.13 34.48
CA LYS A 18 -25.83 12.73 34.03
C LYS A 18 -25.18 11.91 35.15
N PRO A 19 -25.86 10.90 35.71
CA PRO A 19 -25.28 10.06 36.74
C PRO A 19 -24.08 9.25 36.20
N PRO A 20 -23.06 8.96 37.02
CA PRO A 20 -21.91 8.17 36.61
C PRO A 20 -22.33 6.74 36.30
N VAL A 21 -22.02 6.29 35.07
CA VAL A 21 -22.23 4.90 34.65
C VAL A 21 -21.22 4.03 35.39
N LYS A 22 -21.71 3.17 36.30
CA LYS A 22 -20.89 2.14 36.94
C LYS A 22 -20.46 1.13 35.87
N THR A 23 -19.22 1.23 35.43
CA THR A 23 -18.59 0.19 34.60
C THR A 23 -18.34 -1.06 35.46
N PRO A 24 -18.78 -2.26 35.02
CA PRO A 24 -18.47 -3.50 35.70
C PRO A 24 -16.95 -3.73 35.76
N PRO A 25 -16.43 -4.39 36.82
CA PRO A 25 -15.02 -4.77 36.88
C PRO A 25 -14.65 -5.72 35.73
N PRO A 26 -13.42 -5.65 35.21
CA PRO A 26 -12.96 -6.55 34.16
C PRO A 26 -12.95 -8.00 34.67
N ALA A 27 -13.42 -8.92 33.83
CA ALA A 27 -13.36 -10.35 34.11
C ALA A 27 -11.91 -10.81 34.36
N PRO A 28 -11.69 -11.81 35.24
CA PRO A 28 -10.35 -12.34 35.47
C PRO A 28 -9.77 -12.94 34.17
N PRO A 29 -8.43 -12.91 33.98
CA PRO A 29 -7.81 -13.49 32.80
C PRO A 29 -8.06 -14.99 32.75
N VAL A 30 -8.84 -15.44 31.76
CA VAL A 30 -8.99 -16.86 31.48
C VAL A 30 -7.66 -17.33 30.89
N LYS A 31 -6.92 -18.21 31.60
CA LYS A 31 -5.72 -18.83 31.05
C LYS A 31 -6.09 -19.57 29.76
N PRO A 32 -5.34 -19.40 28.65
CA PRO A 32 -5.54 -20.20 27.46
C PRO A 32 -5.36 -21.69 27.80
N PRO A 33 -6.20 -22.60 27.28
CA PRO A 33 -5.95 -24.02 27.42
C PRO A 33 -4.62 -24.36 26.74
N THR A 34 -3.76 -25.08 27.45
CA THR A 34 -2.51 -25.62 26.92
C THR A 34 -2.84 -26.52 25.73
N PRO A 35 -2.26 -26.32 24.53
CA PRO A 35 -2.43 -27.26 23.43
C PRO A 35 -1.93 -28.64 23.85
N ALA A 36 -2.77 -29.67 23.69
CA ALA A 36 -2.34 -31.05 23.85
C ALA A 36 -1.16 -31.34 22.90
N PRO A 37 -0.19 -32.18 23.30
CA PRO A 37 0.90 -32.56 22.40
C PRO A 37 0.34 -33.25 21.15
N PRO A 38 0.90 -33.00 19.96
CA PRO A 38 0.47 -33.68 18.76
C PRO A 38 0.76 -35.17 18.91
N VAL A 39 -0.30 -35.98 18.90
CA VAL A 39 -0.19 -37.44 18.78
C VAL A 39 0.33 -37.73 17.38
N HIS A 40 1.62 -38.02 17.25
CA HIS A 40 2.18 -38.54 16.01
C HIS A 40 1.57 -39.93 15.76
N LYS A 41 0.68 -40.03 14.77
CA LYS A 41 0.28 -41.33 14.22
C LYS A 41 1.54 -42.01 13.65
N PRO A 42 1.72 -43.33 13.86
CA PRO A 42 2.77 -44.08 13.19
C PRO A 42 2.65 -43.90 11.67
N PRO A 43 3.77 -43.77 10.93
CA PRO A 43 3.74 -43.68 9.48
C PRO A 43 3.17 -44.99 8.91
N THR A 44 2.12 -44.87 8.10
CA THR A 44 1.58 -45.96 7.29
C THR A 44 2.66 -46.49 6.34
N PRO A 45 2.78 -47.81 6.14
CA PRO A 45 3.70 -48.37 5.15
C PRO A 45 3.34 -47.88 3.74
N PRO A 46 4.33 -47.66 2.86
CA PRO A 46 4.07 -47.27 1.48
C PRO A 46 3.32 -48.40 0.75
N PRO A 47 2.42 -48.07 -0.19
CA PRO A 47 1.75 -49.07 -1.00
C PRO A 47 2.76 -49.82 -1.87
N PRO A 48 2.50 -51.10 -2.23
CA PRO A 48 3.36 -51.85 -3.13
C PRO A 48 3.41 -51.15 -4.49
N THR A 49 4.63 -50.80 -4.93
CA THR A 49 4.89 -50.32 -6.28
C THR A 49 4.51 -51.43 -7.27
N GLY A 50 3.47 -51.19 -8.06
CA GLY A 50 3.11 -52.04 -9.19
C GLY A 50 4.23 -52.11 -10.25
N PRO A 51 4.11 -53.01 -11.24
CA PRO A 51 5.12 -53.19 -12.27
C PRO A 51 5.36 -51.89 -13.06
N PRO A 52 6.60 -51.64 -13.53
CA PRO A 52 6.91 -50.42 -14.25
C PRO A 52 6.13 -50.38 -15.56
N THR A 53 5.32 -49.33 -15.72
CA THR A 53 4.69 -48.99 -17.00
C THR A 53 5.77 -48.84 -18.07
N PRO A 54 5.65 -49.46 -19.25
CA PRO A 54 6.59 -49.25 -20.34
C PRO A 54 6.65 -47.76 -20.69
N LEU A 55 7.87 -47.22 -20.74
CA LEU A 55 8.11 -45.82 -21.09
C LEU A 55 7.53 -45.53 -22.48
N PRO A 56 6.79 -44.42 -22.68
CA PRO A 56 6.35 -44.04 -24.00
C PRO A 56 7.57 -43.76 -24.89
N PRO A 57 7.48 -43.99 -26.22
CA PRO A 57 8.57 -43.70 -27.13
C PRO A 57 9.02 -42.24 -26.98
N VAL A 58 10.30 -42.05 -26.67
CA VAL A 58 10.91 -40.72 -26.62
C VAL A 58 10.78 -40.08 -27.99
N LYS A 59 9.95 -39.04 -28.07
CA LYS A 59 9.80 -38.22 -29.27
C LYS A 59 11.18 -37.61 -29.61
N PRO A 60 11.61 -37.61 -30.88
CA PRO A 60 12.87 -37.00 -31.28
C PRO A 60 12.96 -35.56 -30.77
N PRO A 61 14.16 -35.07 -30.38
CA PRO A 61 14.34 -33.68 -30.02
C PRO A 61 13.78 -32.81 -31.14
N GLY A 62 12.80 -31.97 -30.81
CA GLY A 62 12.33 -30.95 -31.74
C GLY A 62 13.49 -30.04 -32.14
N PRO A 63 13.38 -29.32 -33.27
CA PRO A 63 14.38 -28.34 -33.68
C PRO A 63 14.70 -27.40 -32.51
N ALA A 64 15.98 -27.06 -32.37
CA ALA A 64 16.44 -26.12 -31.35
C ALA A 64 15.52 -24.89 -31.28
N PRO A 65 15.21 -24.37 -30.08
CA PRO A 65 14.45 -23.13 -29.99
C PRO A 65 15.18 -22.06 -30.82
N PRO A 66 14.46 -21.25 -31.61
CA PRO A 66 15.12 -20.20 -32.37
C PRO A 66 15.90 -19.33 -31.39
N ALA A 67 17.16 -19.04 -31.75
CA ALA A 67 18.05 -18.22 -30.96
C ALA A 67 17.28 -17.01 -30.42
N TYR A 68 17.20 -16.89 -29.09
CA TYR A 68 16.67 -15.69 -28.45
C TYR A 68 17.52 -14.53 -28.93
N LYS A 69 17.03 -13.78 -29.92
CA LYS A 69 17.57 -12.46 -30.20
C LYS A 69 17.36 -11.66 -28.91
N PRO A 70 18.43 -11.09 -28.32
CA PRO A 70 18.25 -10.16 -27.22
C PRO A 70 17.24 -9.09 -27.67
N PRO A 71 16.32 -8.65 -26.80
CA PRO A 71 15.44 -7.54 -27.13
C PRO A 71 16.32 -6.40 -27.64
N SER A 72 16.01 -5.92 -28.85
CA SER A 72 16.70 -4.80 -29.47
C SER A 72 16.87 -3.69 -28.43
N PRO A 73 18.06 -3.08 -28.29
CA PRO A 73 18.23 -1.96 -27.37
C PRO A 73 17.12 -0.96 -27.69
N SER A 74 16.33 -0.61 -26.68
CA SER A 74 15.32 0.44 -26.84
C SER A 74 16.01 1.66 -27.44
N PRO A 75 15.43 2.31 -28.47
CA PRO A 75 16.05 3.49 -29.04
C PRO A 75 16.35 4.47 -27.90
N PRO A 76 17.52 5.16 -27.95
CA PRO A 76 17.83 6.16 -26.95
C PRO A 76 16.62 7.11 -26.84
N PRO A 77 16.24 7.54 -25.62
CA PRO A 77 15.23 8.57 -25.48
C PRO A 77 15.58 9.70 -26.44
N GLY A 78 14.65 10.05 -27.34
CA GLY A 78 14.86 11.17 -28.25
C GLY A 78 15.27 12.42 -27.47
N PRO A 79 15.91 13.40 -28.13
CA PRO A 79 16.29 14.65 -27.48
C PRO A 79 15.06 15.21 -26.73
N PRO A 80 15.24 15.64 -25.47
CA PRO A 80 14.12 16.14 -24.70
C PRO A 80 13.49 17.30 -25.46
N THR A 81 12.23 17.13 -25.87
CA THR A 81 11.41 18.25 -26.32
C THR A 81 11.55 19.37 -25.29
N PRO A 82 11.75 20.63 -25.71
CA PRO A 82 11.81 21.76 -24.79
C PRO A 82 10.57 21.74 -23.90
N LEU A 83 10.77 21.45 -22.61
CA LEU A 83 9.70 21.55 -21.64
C LEU A 83 9.24 23.02 -21.65
N PRO A 84 7.93 23.31 -21.61
CA PRO A 84 7.47 24.67 -21.33
C PRO A 84 8.10 25.13 -20.00
N PRO A 85 8.33 26.44 -19.79
CA PRO A 85 8.99 26.94 -18.59
C PRO A 85 8.22 26.52 -17.33
N VAL A 86 8.66 25.44 -16.69
CA VAL A 86 8.21 25.09 -15.35
C VAL A 86 8.80 26.14 -14.43
N LYS A 87 7.92 26.90 -13.77
CA LYS A 87 8.26 27.89 -12.76
C LYS A 87 9.31 27.31 -11.80
N PRO A 88 10.36 28.07 -11.44
CA PRO A 88 11.43 27.57 -10.60
C PRO A 88 10.88 27.08 -9.25
N PRO A 89 11.29 25.89 -8.76
CA PRO A 89 10.93 25.45 -7.43
C PRO A 89 11.64 26.35 -6.42
N THR A 90 10.83 27.01 -5.60
CA THR A 90 11.29 27.83 -4.49
C THR A 90 12.14 26.98 -3.55
N THR A 91 13.30 27.52 -3.21
CA THR A 91 14.35 27.02 -2.34
C THR A 91 13.87 26.47 -0.99
N GLY A 92 14.08 25.18 -0.69
CA GLY A 92 14.04 24.63 0.69
C GLY A 92 13.49 23.19 0.87
N PRO A 93 14.05 22.33 1.76
CA PRO A 93 14.00 20.87 1.66
C PRO A 93 12.90 20.19 2.50
N MET A 94 11.66 20.13 2.02
CA MET A 94 10.66 19.17 2.55
C MET A 94 9.75 18.69 1.41
N PRO A 95 9.38 17.39 1.37
CA PRO A 95 8.34 16.95 0.44
C PRO A 95 7.06 17.76 0.72
N PRO A 96 6.35 18.23 -0.31
CA PRO A 96 5.16 19.04 -0.13
C PRO A 96 4.18 18.27 0.76
N PRO A 97 3.62 18.92 1.78
CA PRO A 97 2.70 18.26 2.67
C PRO A 97 1.46 17.82 1.89
N VAL A 98 1.28 16.50 1.75
CA VAL A 98 0.05 15.95 1.18
C VAL A 98 -1.04 16.11 2.23
N ARG A 99 -1.93 17.07 2.03
CA ARG A 99 -3.01 17.36 2.99
C ARG A 99 -4.31 16.70 2.55
N THR A 100 -4.50 16.53 1.24
CA THR A 100 -5.68 15.95 0.64
C THR A 100 -5.31 14.90 -0.41
N ARG A 101 -6.28 14.05 -0.77
CA ARG A 101 -6.10 13.07 -1.86
C ARG A 101 -5.80 13.73 -3.22
N GLN A 102 -6.23 14.97 -3.43
CA GLN A 102 -6.01 15.69 -4.68
C GLN A 102 -4.52 16.03 -4.87
N ASP A 103 -3.81 16.32 -3.78
CA ASP A 103 -2.36 16.58 -3.78
C ASP A 103 -1.55 15.35 -4.19
N CYS A 104 -2.10 14.14 -4.00
CA CYS A 104 -1.46 12.90 -4.43
C CYS A 104 -1.35 12.77 -5.95
N THR A 105 -2.28 13.35 -6.70
CA THR A 105 -2.36 13.16 -8.17
C THR A 105 -1.10 13.66 -8.88
N PRO A 106 -0.69 14.94 -8.75
CA PRO A 106 0.52 15.43 -9.43
C PRO A 106 1.80 14.76 -8.91
N LEU A 107 1.85 14.41 -7.62
CA LEU A 107 3.02 13.75 -7.02
C LEU A 107 3.19 12.31 -7.52
N CYS A 108 2.09 11.56 -7.60
CA CYS A 108 2.10 10.21 -8.14
C CYS A 108 2.38 10.19 -9.64
N ASP A 109 1.95 11.21 -10.38
CA ASP A 109 2.28 11.34 -11.80
C ASP A 109 3.79 11.52 -12.01
N GLN A 110 4.41 12.44 -11.26
CA GLN A 110 5.87 12.62 -11.29
C GLN A 110 6.62 11.34 -10.93
N ARG A 111 6.19 10.67 -9.87
CA ARG A 111 6.86 9.46 -9.39
C ARG A 111 6.77 8.30 -10.37
N CYS A 112 5.63 8.18 -11.05
CA CYS A 112 5.39 7.13 -12.02
C CYS A 112 5.85 7.47 -13.45
N LYS A 113 6.42 8.66 -13.68
CA LYS A 113 6.75 9.18 -15.00
C LYS A 113 7.70 8.28 -15.80
N LEU A 114 8.68 7.68 -15.14
CA LEU A 114 9.66 6.75 -15.75
C LEU A 114 9.29 5.28 -15.57
N HIS A 115 8.20 4.97 -14.87
CA HIS A 115 7.82 3.60 -14.61
C HIS A 115 7.23 2.97 -15.87
N SER A 116 7.72 1.79 -16.27
CA SER A 116 7.22 1.05 -17.45
C SER A 116 5.69 0.89 -17.48
N ARG A 117 5.05 0.73 -16.31
CA ARG A 117 3.60 0.59 -16.16
C ARG A 117 2.99 1.80 -15.44
N LYS A 118 3.04 2.98 -16.07
CA LYS A 118 2.61 4.27 -15.51
C LYS A 118 1.23 4.23 -14.82
N LYS A 119 0.20 3.69 -15.49
CA LYS A 119 -1.18 3.60 -14.95
C LYS A 119 -1.28 2.66 -13.73
N LEU A 120 -0.52 1.57 -13.72
CA LEU A 120 -0.48 0.65 -12.57
C LEU A 120 0.25 1.31 -11.39
N CYS A 121 1.39 1.93 -11.65
CA CYS A 121 2.16 2.68 -10.67
C CYS A 121 1.30 3.80 -10.04
N ALA A 122 0.60 4.61 -10.85
CA ALA A 122 -0.20 5.72 -10.36
C ALA A 122 -1.33 5.25 -9.43
N ARG A 123 -2.01 4.14 -9.76
CA ARG A 123 -3.05 3.54 -8.90
C ARG A 123 -2.48 3.04 -7.55
N ALA A 124 -1.34 2.37 -7.59
CA ALA A 124 -0.67 1.90 -6.38
C ALA A 124 -0.19 3.09 -5.53
N CYS A 125 0.44 4.08 -6.17
CA CYS A 125 0.90 5.31 -5.54
C CYS A 125 -0.25 6.06 -4.86
N MET A 126 -1.38 6.26 -5.54
CA MET A 126 -2.55 6.93 -4.96
C MET A 126 -3.05 6.21 -3.71
N THR A 127 -3.10 4.87 -3.72
CA THR A 127 -3.51 4.10 -2.53
C THR A 127 -2.56 4.29 -1.36
N CYS A 128 -1.25 4.34 -1.63
CA CYS A 128 -0.24 4.59 -0.61
C CYS A 128 -0.26 6.03 -0.11
N CYS A 129 -0.49 6.99 -1.01
CA CYS A 129 -0.55 8.41 -0.69
C CYS A 129 -1.79 8.76 0.12
N ASP A 130 -2.95 8.21 -0.21
CA ASP A 130 -4.20 8.41 0.54
C ASP A 130 -4.07 7.90 1.98
N ARG A 131 -3.37 6.78 2.17
CA ARG A 131 -3.15 6.18 3.49
C ARG A 131 -2.03 6.84 4.29
N CYS A 132 -0.88 7.08 3.65
CA CYS A 132 0.33 7.55 4.32
C CYS A 132 0.53 9.06 4.22
N LYS A 133 -0.30 9.77 3.44
CA LYS A 133 -0.27 11.22 3.24
C LYS A 133 1.14 11.71 2.88
N CYS A 134 1.83 10.91 2.06
CA CYS A 134 3.20 11.16 1.64
C CYS A 134 3.51 10.44 0.33
N VAL A 135 4.22 11.13 -0.55
CA VAL A 135 4.79 10.59 -1.78
C VAL A 135 6.29 10.88 -1.77
N PRO A 136 7.16 9.85 -1.85
CA PRO A 136 8.60 10.04 -1.95
C PRO A 136 8.96 10.96 -3.13
N PRO A 137 9.96 11.86 -2.97
CA PRO A 137 10.46 12.63 -4.10
C PRO A 137 11.23 11.73 -5.08
N GLY A 138 11.24 12.12 -6.35
CA GLY A 138 11.90 11.36 -7.41
C GLY A 138 11.02 10.27 -8.03
N THR A 139 11.59 9.52 -8.97
CA THR A 139 10.92 8.44 -9.73
C THR A 139 11.26 7.05 -9.23
N TYR A 140 12.33 6.91 -8.44
CA TYR A 140 12.83 5.66 -7.89
C TYR A 140 13.44 5.91 -6.50
N GLY A 141 13.31 4.93 -5.59
CA GLY A 141 13.91 5.01 -4.26
C GLY A 141 13.21 6.00 -3.31
N ASN A 142 13.97 6.49 -2.32
CA ASN A 142 13.56 7.48 -1.32
C ASN A 142 12.31 7.14 -0.50
N ARG A 143 11.95 5.86 -0.43
CA ARG A 143 10.76 5.37 0.26
C ARG A 143 10.86 5.65 1.77
N GLU A 144 12.06 5.69 2.30
CA GLU A 144 12.39 6.05 3.68
C GLU A 144 11.97 7.48 4.04
N LYS A 145 11.88 8.41 3.09
CA LYS A 145 11.42 9.78 3.34
C LYS A 145 9.94 9.86 3.73
N CYS A 146 9.14 8.88 3.35
CA CYS A 146 7.75 8.73 3.79
C CYS A 146 7.59 7.73 4.94
N GLY A 147 8.72 7.26 5.50
CA GLY A 147 8.76 6.38 6.65
C GLY A 147 8.11 5.01 6.43
N LYS A 148 7.84 4.36 7.57
CA LYS A 148 7.36 2.98 7.66
C LYS A 148 6.03 2.73 6.94
N CYS A 149 5.11 3.69 6.98
CA CYS A 149 3.81 3.53 6.31
C CYS A 149 3.97 3.22 4.81
N TYR A 150 4.92 3.87 4.14
CA TYR A 150 5.18 3.72 2.71
C TYR A 150 5.98 2.45 2.37
N THR A 151 6.92 2.08 3.24
CA THR A 151 7.81 0.94 3.04
C THR A 151 7.15 -0.39 3.39
N ASP A 152 6.43 -0.44 4.51
CA ASP A 152 5.89 -1.66 5.13
C ASP A 152 4.55 -2.08 4.52
N MET A 153 4.00 -1.24 3.64
CA MET A 153 2.86 -1.60 2.81
C MET A 153 3.20 -2.74 1.87
N THR A 154 2.67 -3.93 2.17
CA THR A 154 2.81 -5.12 1.33
C THR A 154 1.49 -5.55 0.71
N THR A 155 1.59 -6.30 -0.38
CA THR A 155 0.48 -7.03 -0.99
C THR A 155 0.28 -8.37 -0.28
N ARG A 156 -0.80 -9.09 -0.62
CA ARG A 156 -1.06 -10.45 -0.09
C ARG A 156 0.06 -11.46 -0.36
N ARG A 157 0.98 -11.16 -1.29
CA ARG A 157 2.15 -11.99 -1.62
C ARG A 157 3.44 -11.49 -0.98
N ASN A 158 3.35 -10.71 0.12
CA ASN A 158 4.49 -10.13 0.84
C ASN A 158 5.43 -9.23 -0.01
N LYS A 159 4.99 -8.79 -1.19
CA LYS A 159 5.75 -7.85 -2.03
C LYS A 159 5.41 -6.41 -1.66
N PRO A 160 6.35 -5.45 -1.67
CA PRO A 160 6.04 -4.03 -1.50
C PRO A 160 4.95 -3.60 -2.48
N LYS A 161 3.89 -3.01 -1.93
CA LYS A 161 2.72 -2.52 -2.66
C LYS A 161 2.97 -1.16 -3.29
N CYS A 162 3.69 -0.30 -2.56
CA CYS A 162 3.96 1.05 -3.00
C CYS A 162 5.15 1.11 -3.96
N PRO A 163 5.09 1.93 -5.03
CA PRO A 163 6.17 2.05 -6.02
C PRO A 163 7.49 2.55 -5.44
#